data_AF-A0AAN9GWE1-F1
#
_entry.id   AF-A0AAN9GWE1-F1
#
_cell.length_a   1.000
_cell.length_b   1.000
_cell.length_c   1.000
_cell.angle_alpha   90.00
_cell.angle_beta   90.00
_cell.angle_gamma   90.00
#
_symmetry.space_group_name_H-M   'P 1'
#
loop_
_entity.id
_entity.type
_entity.pdbx_description
1 polymer ?
#
loop_
_entity_poly.entity_id
_entity_poly.type
_entity_poly.pdbx_seq_one_letter_code
_entity_poly.pdbx_strand_id
1 'polypeptide(L)'
;MGAFLDKPKTEKHNAHGAGNGLLFGLSSMQGWRVEMEDAHTAAVGLPHGLDDWSFFAVYDGHAGSRVANYCSKHLLEHIITSSEDFRSGPDSVEGVKIGIRSGFLKIDEYMRNFSDLRNGMDRSGSTAVGVLVSPEHLYFINCGDSRAVLSRAGQVRFSTQDHKPCNPREKERIQNAGGSVMIQRVNGSLAVSRALGDYDYKCVDGKGPTEQLVSPEPEVFEIPRVSEEDEFVVLACDGIWDVMTNEELCDFVRSRLEVWDDLEKICNSVVDTCLHKGSRDNMSVVLVCFPNAPKVSEEAVKREAELDKFLEARVEEIMEKSGEEGIPDLSHIMHNLHPESIPNLPPGGGLASKRSVIEAVYNRLNPHREEDGSGGDLDDPW
;
A
#
# COMPACT_ATOMS: atom_id res chain seq x y z
N MET A 1 14.29 16.03 -1.81
CA MET A 1 13.23 16.06 -2.82
C MET A 1 13.62 15.03 -3.85
N GLY A 2 12.89 13.91 -3.90
CA GLY A 2 13.13 12.88 -4.92
C GLY A 2 12.85 13.47 -6.30
N ALA A 3 13.61 13.03 -7.30
CA ALA A 3 13.34 13.38 -8.68
C ALA A 3 12.01 12.72 -9.09
N PHE A 4 11.14 13.52 -9.73
CA PHE A 4 9.96 13.00 -10.41
C PHE A 4 10.29 12.79 -11.89
N LEU A 5 9.65 11.80 -12.51
CA LEU A 5 9.68 11.60 -13.95
C LEU A 5 8.78 12.62 -14.67
N ASP A 6 9.05 12.83 -15.96
CA ASP A 6 8.20 13.67 -16.82
C ASP A 6 6.81 13.05 -17.05
N LYS A 7 6.72 11.70 -17.01
CA LYS A 7 5.49 10.93 -17.06
C LYS A 7 5.57 9.76 -16.07
N PRO A 8 4.46 9.35 -15.43
CA PRO A 8 4.48 8.24 -14.51
C PRO A 8 4.70 6.92 -15.28
N LYS A 9 5.47 6.00 -14.70
CA LYS A 9 5.53 4.62 -15.17
C LYS A 9 4.33 3.86 -14.61
N THR A 10 3.39 3.52 -15.48
CA THR A 10 2.11 2.92 -15.11
C THR A 10 2.07 1.39 -15.23
N GLU A 11 3.20 0.76 -15.61
CA GLU A 11 3.35 -0.70 -15.63
C GLU A 11 3.03 -1.31 -14.27
N LYS A 12 2.25 -2.40 -14.28
CA LYS A 12 1.80 -3.11 -13.08
C LYS A 12 2.57 -4.42 -12.93
N HIS A 13 3.12 -4.64 -11.74
CA HIS A 13 3.64 -5.95 -11.36
C HIS A 13 2.62 -6.61 -10.43
N ASN A 14 1.97 -7.65 -10.95
CA ASN A 14 0.89 -8.36 -10.27
C ASN A 14 1.32 -9.75 -9.83
N ALA A 15 0.66 -10.23 -8.79
CA ALA A 15 0.64 -11.64 -8.44
C ALA A 15 -0.69 -11.95 -7.73
N HIS A 16 -1.07 -13.22 -7.76
CA HIS A 16 -2.22 -13.72 -7.03
C HIS A 16 -1.98 -15.16 -6.58
N GLY A 17 -2.85 -15.65 -5.71
CA GLY A 17 -2.82 -17.03 -5.29
C GLY A 17 -3.95 -17.37 -4.34
N ALA A 18 -3.97 -18.64 -3.94
CA ALA A 18 -4.99 -19.19 -3.06
C ALA A 18 -4.38 -20.24 -2.14
N GLY A 19 -4.89 -20.33 -0.91
CA GLY A 19 -4.46 -21.33 0.06
C GLY A 19 -5.06 -21.05 1.43
N ASN A 20 -5.25 -22.08 2.26
CA ASN A 20 -5.78 -21.95 3.62
C ASN A 20 -7.14 -21.23 3.71
N GLY A 21 -7.98 -21.39 2.68
CA GLY A 21 -9.27 -20.71 2.56
C GLY A 21 -9.18 -19.22 2.23
N LEU A 22 -8.00 -18.73 1.86
CA LEU A 22 -7.74 -17.35 1.45
C LEU A 22 -7.54 -17.28 -0.06
N LEU A 23 -7.95 -16.16 -0.64
CA LEU A 23 -7.54 -15.69 -1.96
C LEU A 23 -6.74 -14.41 -1.77
N PHE A 24 -5.71 -14.18 -2.57
CA PHE A 24 -5.04 -12.89 -2.58
C PHE A 24 -4.73 -12.41 -3.99
N GLY A 25 -4.68 -11.10 -4.14
CA GLY A 25 -4.13 -10.41 -5.30
C GLY A 25 -3.25 -9.27 -4.81
N LEU A 26 -2.28 -8.86 -5.62
CA LEU A 26 -1.44 -7.71 -5.34
C LEU A 26 -1.09 -6.98 -6.63
N SER A 27 -0.79 -5.70 -6.49
CA SER A 27 -0.26 -4.84 -7.55
C SER A 27 0.78 -3.92 -6.96
N SER A 28 1.89 -3.73 -7.69
CA SER A 28 2.86 -2.66 -7.42
C SER A 28 3.14 -1.86 -8.69
N MET A 29 3.35 -0.55 -8.54
CA MET A 29 3.58 0.40 -9.63
C MET A 29 4.54 1.50 -9.19
N GLN A 30 5.52 1.81 -10.05
CA GLN A 30 6.51 2.85 -9.77
C GLN A 30 5.92 4.26 -9.73
N GLY A 31 4.96 4.57 -10.61
CA GLY A 31 4.31 5.88 -10.64
C GLY A 31 5.29 6.98 -11.06
N TRP A 32 5.25 8.11 -10.34
CA TRP A 32 6.01 9.32 -10.69
C TRP A 32 7.45 9.33 -10.19
N ARG A 33 7.83 8.44 -9.28
CA ARG A 33 9.20 8.37 -8.74
C ARG A 33 10.17 7.88 -9.82
N VAL A 34 11.42 8.32 -9.77
CA VAL A 34 12.48 7.84 -10.68
C VAL A 34 12.84 6.37 -10.42
N GLU A 35 12.80 5.94 -9.16
CA GLU A 35 13.10 4.58 -8.72
C GLU A 35 11.85 3.89 -8.15
N MET A 36 11.86 2.56 -8.17
CA MET A 36 10.89 1.70 -7.48
C MET A 36 11.57 1.08 -6.26
N GLU A 37 11.19 1.54 -5.07
CA GLU A 37 11.81 1.14 -3.80
C GLU A 37 10.95 0.19 -2.96
N ASP A 38 9.66 0.06 -3.30
CA ASP A 38 8.75 -0.89 -2.64
C ASP A 38 9.10 -2.35 -2.92
N ALA A 39 8.75 -3.22 -1.97
CA ALA A 39 8.72 -4.66 -2.12
C ALA A 39 7.51 -5.28 -1.38
N HIS A 40 7.26 -6.58 -1.57
CA HIS A 40 6.17 -7.28 -0.89
C HIS A 40 6.50 -8.77 -0.66
N THR A 41 5.77 -9.39 0.28
CA THR A 41 5.76 -10.84 0.50
C THR A 41 4.31 -11.32 0.45
N ALA A 42 4.05 -12.41 -0.25
CA ALA A 42 2.78 -13.12 -0.21
C ALA A 42 3.06 -14.63 -0.17
N ALA A 43 2.73 -15.26 0.95
CA ALA A 43 2.98 -16.67 1.20
C ALA A 43 1.76 -17.33 1.84
N VAL A 44 1.34 -18.46 1.26
CA VAL A 44 0.30 -19.34 1.81
C VAL A 44 0.94 -20.69 2.08
N GLY A 45 0.70 -21.25 3.27
CA GLY A 45 1.38 -22.45 3.74
C GLY A 45 2.82 -22.15 4.15
N LEU A 46 3.04 -21.93 5.44
CA LEU A 46 4.36 -21.60 5.97
C LEU A 46 5.14 -22.88 6.34
N PRO A 47 6.48 -22.86 6.25
CA PRO A 47 7.29 -24.02 6.59
C PRO A 47 7.30 -24.31 8.10
N HIS A 48 7.95 -25.40 8.50
CA HIS A 48 8.13 -25.82 9.89
C HIS A 48 6.82 -26.20 10.62
N GLY A 49 5.88 -26.83 9.92
CA GLY A 49 4.62 -27.32 10.51
C GLY A 49 3.54 -26.25 10.66
N LEU A 50 3.66 -25.15 9.90
CA LEU A 50 2.72 -24.04 9.87
C LEU A 50 2.00 -23.97 8.51
N ASP A 51 1.72 -25.15 7.95
CA ASP A 51 1.13 -25.31 6.63
C ASP A 51 -0.26 -24.66 6.53
N ASP A 52 -0.96 -24.47 7.66
CA ASP A 52 -2.24 -23.79 7.79
C ASP A 52 -2.13 -22.29 8.12
N TRP A 53 -0.90 -21.74 8.14
CA TRP A 53 -0.64 -20.31 8.30
C TRP A 53 -0.35 -19.65 6.94
N SER A 54 -0.54 -18.34 6.88
CA SER A 54 -0.21 -17.51 5.72
C SER A 54 0.42 -16.19 6.18
N PHE A 55 1.26 -15.58 5.35
CA PHE A 55 1.92 -14.31 5.65
C PHE A 55 1.90 -13.38 4.43
N PHE A 56 1.46 -12.15 4.66
CA PHE A 56 1.43 -11.10 3.65
C PHE A 56 2.07 -9.83 4.21
N ALA A 57 2.86 -9.13 3.41
CA ALA A 57 3.51 -7.89 3.82
C ALA A 57 3.81 -6.95 2.64
N VAL A 58 3.80 -5.66 2.93
CA VAL A 58 4.29 -4.58 2.07
C VAL A 58 5.44 -3.88 2.78
N TYR A 59 6.48 -3.55 2.01
CA TYR A 59 7.69 -2.89 2.47
C TYR A 59 7.88 -1.65 1.60
N ASP A 60 7.78 -0.47 2.20
CA ASP A 60 8.05 0.80 1.54
C ASP A 60 9.51 1.15 1.79
N GLY A 61 10.31 1.17 0.74
CA GLY A 61 11.74 1.44 0.81
C GLY A 61 12.03 2.91 0.65
N HIS A 62 13.04 3.42 1.34
CA HIS A 62 13.50 4.80 1.15
C HIS A 62 15.02 4.88 1.13
N ALA A 63 15.53 5.80 0.30
CA ALA A 63 16.98 6.03 0.10
C ALA A 63 17.74 4.78 -0.40
N GLY A 64 17.07 4.01 -1.26
CA GLY A 64 17.50 2.74 -1.84
C GLY A 64 16.50 1.62 -1.54
N SER A 65 16.45 0.62 -2.42
CA SER A 65 15.56 -0.54 -2.28
C SER A 65 16.19 -1.74 -1.55
N ARG A 66 17.44 -1.60 -1.08
CA ARG A 66 18.26 -2.71 -0.57
C ARG A 66 17.66 -3.37 0.67
N VAL A 67 17.19 -2.58 1.64
CA VAL A 67 16.54 -3.07 2.87
C VAL A 67 15.18 -3.68 2.56
N ALA A 68 14.31 -2.98 1.83
CA ALA A 68 12.98 -3.47 1.44
C ALA A 68 13.06 -4.85 0.73
N ASN A 69 13.96 -4.98 -0.25
CA ASN A 69 14.18 -6.21 -0.99
C ASN A 69 14.76 -7.37 -0.17
N TYR A 70 15.50 -7.08 0.90
CA TYR A 70 15.98 -8.12 1.80
C TYR A 70 14.86 -8.56 2.75
N CYS A 71 14.13 -7.60 3.31
CA CYS A 71 12.98 -7.87 4.17
C CYS A 71 11.92 -8.72 3.47
N SER A 72 11.60 -8.42 2.21
CA SER A 72 10.59 -9.16 1.44
C SER A 72 10.91 -10.64 1.20
N LYS A 73 12.18 -11.02 1.33
CA LYS A 73 12.64 -12.40 1.14
C LYS A 73 12.90 -13.13 2.45
N HIS A 74 13.29 -12.41 3.50
CA HIS A 74 13.87 -13.01 4.69
C HIS A 74 13.16 -12.66 6.00
N LEU A 75 12.31 -11.62 6.06
CA LEU A 75 11.66 -11.23 7.32
C LEU A 75 10.83 -12.38 7.91
N LEU A 76 10.06 -13.07 7.07
CA LEU A 76 9.27 -14.22 7.49
C LEU A 76 10.15 -15.31 8.13
N GLU A 77 11.26 -15.68 7.50
CA GLU A 77 12.19 -16.67 8.03
C GLU A 77 12.75 -16.23 9.39
N HIS A 78 13.15 -14.96 9.52
CA HIS A 78 13.61 -14.42 10.79
C HIS A 78 12.52 -14.46 11.86
N ILE A 79 11.26 -14.18 11.54
CA ILE A 79 10.13 -14.27 12.49
C ILE A 79 9.96 -15.71 12.96
N ILE A 80 9.78 -16.66 12.04
CA ILE A 80 9.40 -18.05 12.38
C ILE A 80 10.55 -18.86 12.99
N THR A 81 11.80 -18.43 12.82
CA THR A 81 12.98 -19.09 13.41
C THR A 81 13.51 -18.38 14.65
N SER A 82 12.98 -17.21 15.01
CA SER A 82 13.56 -16.37 16.07
C SER A 82 13.33 -16.89 17.49
N SER A 83 12.30 -17.69 17.75
CA SER A 83 12.02 -18.24 19.08
C SER A 83 11.73 -19.74 19.02
N GLU A 84 12.20 -20.46 20.03
CA GLU A 84 11.81 -21.86 20.26
C GLU A 84 10.29 -21.98 20.52
N ASP A 85 9.70 -20.94 21.11
CA ASP A 85 8.25 -20.82 21.35
C ASP A 85 7.43 -20.80 20.06
N PHE A 86 8.01 -20.37 18.93
CA PHE A 86 7.33 -20.44 17.63
C PHE A 86 7.49 -21.82 16.98
N ARG A 87 8.59 -22.54 17.29
CA ARG A 87 8.95 -23.85 16.71
C ARG A 87 8.29 -25.05 17.41
N SER A 88 7.89 -24.87 18.66
CA SER A 88 7.26 -25.92 19.48
C SER A 88 5.77 -26.10 19.19
N GLY A 89 5.23 -25.27 18.31
CA GLY A 89 3.81 -24.95 18.18
C GLY A 89 3.58 -23.51 18.69
N PRO A 90 2.93 -22.61 17.95
CA PRO A 90 2.55 -21.27 18.43
C PRO A 90 1.43 -21.38 19.48
N ASP A 91 1.70 -22.08 20.58
CA ASP A 91 0.73 -22.46 21.60
C ASP A 91 0.24 -21.26 22.44
N SER A 92 0.77 -20.05 22.18
CA SER A 92 0.23 -18.82 22.75
C SER A 92 0.38 -17.61 21.83
N VAL A 93 -0.63 -16.74 21.87
CA VAL A 93 -0.62 -15.41 21.24
C VAL A 93 0.64 -14.61 21.60
N GLU A 94 1.11 -14.73 22.84
CA GLU A 94 2.29 -14.02 23.31
C GLU A 94 3.59 -14.54 22.67
N GLY A 95 3.71 -15.86 22.49
CA GLY A 95 4.85 -16.47 21.78
C GLY A 95 4.97 -15.97 20.34
N VAL A 96 3.83 -15.80 19.65
CA VAL A 96 3.79 -15.22 18.29
C VAL A 96 4.25 -13.76 18.30
N LYS A 97 3.75 -12.94 19.24
CA LYS A 97 4.16 -11.52 19.38
C LYS A 97 5.66 -11.39 19.68
N ILE A 98 6.19 -12.22 20.59
CA ILE A 98 7.61 -12.27 20.91
C ILE A 98 8.44 -12.70 19.69
N GLY A 99 7.97 -13.69 18.93
CA GLY A 99 8.63 -14.15 17.70
C GLY A 99 8.68 -13.06 16.64
N ILE A 100 7.58 -12.34 16.41
CA ILE A 100 7.54 -11.21 15.47
C ILE A 100 8.53 -10.12 15.90
N ARG A 101 8.45 -9.67 17.15
CA ARG A 101 9.37 -8.66 17.70
C ARG A 101 10.83 -9.10 17.55
N SER A 102 11.13 -10.34 17.94
CA SER A 102 12.49 -10.89 17.86
C SER A 102 12.98 -11.03 16.43
N GLY A 103 12.11 -11.40 15.49
CA GLY A 103 12.41 -11.46 14.06
C GLY A 103 12.85 -10.11 13.51
N PHE A 104 12.11 -9.04 13.82
CA PHE A 104 12.44 -7.67 13.42
C PHE A 104 13.79 -7.20 13.99
N LEU A 105 14.04 -7.41 15.29
CA LEU A 105 15.31 -7.01 15.89
C LEU A 105 16.49 -7.81 15.32
N LYS A 106 16.30 -9.12 15.08
CA LYS A 106 17.35 -9.99 14.53
C LYS A 106 17.66 -9.66 13.07
N ILE A 107 16.66 -9.40 12.22
CA ILE A 107 16.91 -9.04 10.82
C ILE A 107 17.56 -7.65 10.71
N ASP A 108 17.15 -6.69 11.55
CA ASP A 108 17.78 -5.36 11.57
C ASP A 108 19.26 -5.42 11.95
N GLU A 109 19.60 -6.20 12.98
CA GLU A 109 20.98 -6.43 13.40
C GLU A 109 21.77 -7.25 12.37
N TYR A 110 21.14 -8.23 11.73
CA TYR A 110 21.78 -9.02 10.68
C TYR A 110 22.17 -8.14 9.48
N MET A 111 21.23 -7.31 8.99
CA MET A 111 21.47 -6.40 7.87
C MET A 111 22.49 -5.30 8.21
N ARG A 112 22.58 -4.87 9.48
CA ARG A 112 23.59 -3.88 9.93
C ARG A 112 25.03 -4.34 9.65
N ASN A 113 25.24 -5.65 9.54
CA ASN A 113 26.55 -6.23 9.26
C ASN A 113 26.88 -6.34 7.76
N PHE A 114 25.95 -6.01 6.85
CA PHE A 114 26.23 -5.94 5.42
C PHE A 114 27.22 -4.82 5.11
N SER A 115 28.20 -5.08 4.24
CA SER A 115 29.34 -4.18 4.05
C SER A 115 28.93 -2.80 3.54
N ASP A 116 27.96 -2.75 2.62
CA ASP A 116 27.37 -1.57 1.98
C ASP A 116 26.53 -0.72 2.95
N LEU A 117 25.74 -1.36 3.81
CA LEU A 117 24.97 -0.67 4.84
C LEU A 117 25.86 -0.18 6.00
N ARG A 118 26.82 -1.00 6.42
CA ARG A 118 27.74 -0.69 7.54
C ARG A 118 28.70 0.46 7.21
N ASN A 119 29.18 0.54 5.98
CA ASN A 119 30.09 1.61 5.56
C ASN A 119 29.35 2.86 5.04
N GLY A 120 28.00 2.84 5.04
CA GLY A 120 27.15 3.95 4.62
C GLY A 120 27.15 4.22 3.11
N MET A 121 27.58 3.26 2.28
CA MET A 121 27.43 3.33 0.82
C MET A 121 25.96 3.21 0.42
N ASP A 122 25.23 2.35 1.09
CA ASP A 122 23.77 2.27 1.03
C ASP A 122 23.24 2.76 2.39
N ARG A 123 22.26 3.66 2.36
CA ARG A 123 21.64 4.24 3.57
C ARG A 123 20.15 3.97 3.61
N SER A 124 19.70 2.95 2.89
CA SER A 124 18.30 2.65 2.78
C SER A 124 17.71 2.24 4.12
N GLY A 125 16.43 2.54 4.27
CA GLY A 125 15.57 1.94 5.26
C GLY A 125 14.33 1.40 4.59
N SER A 126 13.50 0.73 5.37
CA SER A 126 12.19 0.33 4.90
C SER A 126 11.19 0.21 6.04
N THR A 127 9.96 0.60 5.76
CA THR A 127 8.80 0.21 6.57
C THR A 127 8.56 -1.30 6.43
N ALA A 128 7.69 -1.83 7.28
CA ALA A 128 7.06 -3.11 7.04
C ALA A 128 5.67 -3.09 7.67
N VAL A 129 4.66 -3.32 6.84
CA VAL A 129 3.31 -3.63 7.32
C VAL A 129 2.94 -5.03 6.85
N GLY A 130 2.39 -5.85 7.74
CA GLY A 130 2.10 -7.24 7.45
C GLY A 130 0.92 -7.80 8.23
N VAL A 131 0.43 -8.95 7.77
CA VAL A 131 -0.50 -9.79 8.51
C VAL A 131 -0.03 -11.24 8.46
N LEU A 132 0.15 -11.82 9.64
CA LEU A 132 0.36 -13.25 9.81
C LEU A 132 -1.00 -13.87 10.19
N VAL A 133 -1.49 -14.77 9.36
CA VAL A 133 -2.83 -15.37 9.45
C VAL A 133 -2.68 -16.80 9.94
N SER A 134 -3.27 -17.12 11.09
CA SER A 134 -3.42 -18.49 11.58
C SER A 134 -4.84 -19.00 11.38
N PRO A 135 -5.14 -20.26 11.72
CA PRO A 135 -6.52 -20.76 11.71
C PRO A 135 -7.49 -19.92 12.56
N GLU A 136 -7.01 -19.37 13.69
CA GLU A 136 -7.86 -18.72 14.69
C GLU A 136 -7.63 -17.21 14.82
N HIS A 137 -6.49 -16.69 14.37
CA HIS A 137 -6.07 -15.32 14.68
C HIS A 137 -5.48 -14.60 13.46
N LEU A 138 -5.65 -13.28 13.44
CA LEU A 138 -4.94 -12.35 12.56
C LEU A 138 -3.95 -11.56 13.41
N TYR A 139 -2.67 -11.64 13.08
CA TYR A 139 -1.63 -10.85 13.72
C TYR A 139 -1.20 -9.74 12.77
N PHE A 140 -1.72 -8.53 12.99
CA PHE A 140 -1.30 -7.33 12.27
C PHE A 140 0.02 -6.84 12.82
N ILE A 141 0.95 -6.53 11.92
CA ILE A 141 2.33 -6.16 12.22
C ILE A 141 2.58 -4.82 11.55
N ASN A 142 3.04 -3.81 12.29
CA ASN A 142 3.41 -2.53 11.69
C ASN A 142 4.74 -1.99 12.23
N CYS A 143 5.59 -1.51 11.34
CA CYS A 143 6.82 -0.78 11.63
C CYS A 143 7.01 0.28 10.53
N GLY A 144 6.64 1.53 10.82
CA GLY A 144 6.58 2.60 9.82
C GLY A 144 5.16 3.11 9.59
N ASP A 145 4.93 3.73 8.43
CA ASP A 145 3.71 4.42 8.04
C ASP A 145 3.00 3.84 6.81
N SER A 146 3.46 2.71 6.30
CA SER A 146 2.57 1.78 5.59
C SER A 146 1.47 1.30 6.53
N ARG A 147 0.31 0.90 5.98
CA ARG A 147 -0.87 0.59 6.79
C ARG A 147 -1.61 -0.64 6.28
N ALA A 148 -2.18 -1.38 7.24
CA ALA A 148 -3.08 -2.49 6.99
C ALA A 148 -4.43 -2.24 7.65
N VAL A 149 -5.50 -2.67 6.97
CA VAL A 149 -6.89 -2.47 7.37
C VAL A 149 -7.67 -3.78 7.20
N LEU A 150 -8.47 -4.13 8.21
CA LEU A 150 -9.41 -5.25 8.19
C LEU A 150 -10.83 -4.75 7.92
N SER A 151 -11.47 -5.27 6.86
CA SER A 151 -12.92 -5.18 6.67
C SER A 151 -13.61 -6.39 7.28
N ARG A 152 -14.61 -6.13 8.13
CA ARG A 152 -15.47 -7.14 8.73
C ARG A 152 -16.90 -6.62 8.76
N ALA A 153 -17.85 -7.43 8.28
CA ALA A 153 -19.27 -7.09 8.23
C ALA A 153 -19.56 -5.72 7.56
N GLY A 154 -18.83 -5.41 6.48
CA GLY A 154 -19.01 -4.20 5.68
C GLY A 154 -18.41 -2.93 6.28
N GLN A 155 -17.58 -3.04 7.32
CA GLN A 155 -16.98 -1.89 8.01
C GLN A 155 -15.49 -2.09 8.29
N VAL A 156 -14.77 -0.97 8.43
CA VAL A 156 -13.40 -0.97 8.96
C VAL A 156 -13.41 -1.41 10.41
N ARG A 157 -12.94 -2.64 10.67
CA ARG A 157 -12.94 -3.23 12.01
C ARG A 157 -11.67 -2.93 12.80
N PHE A 158 -10.56 -2.79 12.08
CA PHE A 158 -9.24 -2.52 12.62
C PHE A 158 -8.35 -1.89 11.55
N SER A 159 -7.44 -1.02 11.98
CA SER A 159 -6.33 -0.54 11.18
C SER A 159 -5.07 -0.42 12.04
N THR A 160 -3.91 -0.70 11.47
CA THR A 160 -2.63 -0.38 12.14
C THR A 160 -2.48 1.13 12.32
N GLN A 161 -1.73 1.56 13.35
CA GLN A 161 -1.41 2.97 13.56
C GLN A 161 -0.04 3.29 12.94
N ASP A 162 0.01 4.33 12.11
CA ASP A 162 1.24 4.79 11.48
C ASP A 162 2.23 5.34 12.50
N HIS A 163 3.50 4.98 12.34
CA HIS A 163 4.59 5.42 13.20
C HIS A 163 5.22 6.74 12.72
N LYS A 164 4.49 7.84 12.92
CA LYS A 164 4.98 9.19 12.57
C LYS A 164 5.81 9.80 13.72
N PRO A 165 6.90 10.53 13.43
CA PRO A 165 7.75 11.18 14.45
C PRO A 165 7.02 12.11 15.40
N CYS A 166 5.90 12.71 14.99
CA CYS A 166 5.10 13.59 15.83
C CYS A 166 4.23 12.86 16.87
N ASN A 167 4.08 11.53 16.77
CA ASN A 167 3.32 10.73 17.74
C ASN A 167 3.97 10.83 19.13
N PRO A 168 3.20 10.93 20.23
CA PRO A 168 3.74 11.23 21.55
C PRO A 168 4.87 10.30 22.01
N ARG A 169 4.68 8.97 21.91
CA ARG A 169 5.68 7.97 22.31
C ARG A 169 6.93 7.98 21.41
N GLU A 170 6.73 8.20 20.12
CA GLU A 170 7.82 8.25 19.15
C GLU A 170 8.68 9.50 19.36
N LYS A 171 8.02 10.66 19.53
CA LYS A 171 8.67 11.93 19.85
C LYS A 171 9.45 11.86 21.16
N GLU A 172 8.87 11.27 22.19
CA GLU A 172 9.55 11.07 23.48
C GLU A 172 10.82 10.22 23.31
N ARG A 173 10.74 9.07 22.61
CA ARG A 173 11.91 8.25 22.31
C ARG A 173 12.98 9.04 21.54
N ILE A 174 12.60 9.75 20.48
CA ILE A 174 13.51 10.56 19.66
C ILE A 174 14.23 11.61 20.51
N GLN A 175 13.51 12.31 21.38
CA GLN A 175 14.08 13.33 22.26
C GLN A 175 15.01 12.71 23.33
N ASN A 176 14.61 11.58 23.91
CA ASN A 176 15.42 10.84 24.89
C ASN A 176 16.69 10.24 24.25
N ALA A 177 16.71 10.03 22.95
CA ALA A 177 17.87 9.63 22.15
C ALA A 177 18.72 10.84 21.67
N GLY A 178 18.43 12.06 22.14
CA GLY A 178 19.17 13.28 21.82
C GLY A 178 18.80 13.94 20.49
N GLY A 179 17.75 13.46 19.82
CA GLY A 179 17.23 14.04 18.59
C GLY A 179 16.12 15.07 18.82
N SER A 180 15.54 15.51 17.71
CA SER A 180 14.41 16.44 17.69
C SER A 180 13.39 16.02 16.63
N VAL A 181 12.15 16.50 16.79
CA VAL A 181 11.10 16.37 15.77
C VAL A 181 10.82 17.75 15.21
N MET A 182 11.22 17.98 13.97
CA MET A 182 10.99 19.23 13.25
C MET A 182 9.84 19.01 12.26
N ILE A 183 8.72 19.68 12.49
CA ILE A 183 7.44 19.44 11.78
C ILE A 183 6.99 17.99 12.01
N GLN A 184 7.23 17.10 11.07
CA GLN A 184 6.88 15.67 11.14
C GLN A 184 8.09 14.77 10.87
N ARG A 185 9.32 15.31 10.99
CA ARG A 185 10.54 14.60 10.61
C ARG A 185 11.55 14.50 11.75
N VAL A 186 12.18 13.34 11.88
CA VAL A 186 13.33 13.11 12.79
C VAL A 186 14.49 13.99 12.32
N ASN A 187 14.93 14.90 13.18
CA ASN A 187 15.97 15.90 12.89
C ASN A 187 15.74 16.70 11.58
N GLY A 188 14.48 16.85 11.16
CA GLY A 188 14.12 17.54 9.92
C GLY A 188 14.32 16.72 8.64
N SER A 189 14.75 15.45 8.74
CA SER A 189 15.08 14.61 7.58
C SER A 189 14.07 13.48 7.36
N LEU A 190 13.99 12.50 8.26
CA LEU A 190 13.23 11.27 8.03
C LEU A 190 11.77 11.40 8.49
N ALA A 191 10.80 11.08 7.62
CA ALA A 191 9.36 11.23 7.90
C ALA A 191 8.74 10.06 8.69
N VAL A 192 9.48 8.97 8.85
CA VAL A 192 9.10 7.82 9.67
C VAL A 192 9.87 7.82 10.98
N SER A 193 9.23 7.31 12.03
CA SER A 193 9.89 7.10 13.33
C SER A 193 10.31 5.66 13.58
N ARG A 194 9.78 4.72 12.79
CA ARG A 194 10.16 3.31 12.87
C ARG A 194 10.41 2.77 11.47
N ALA A 195 11.47 1.98 11.36
CA ALA A 195 11.90 1.34 10.13
C ALA A 195 13.00 0.30 10.43
N LEU A 196 13.11 -0.68 9.54
CA LEU A 196 14.31 -1.50 9.40
C LEU A 196 15.37 -0.72 8.59
N GLY A 197 16.65 -0.97 8.81
CA GLY A 197 17.72 -0.19 8.16
C GLY A 197 17.97 1.15 8.87
N ASP A 198 18.19 2.23 8.12
CA ASP A 198 18.40 3.60 8.67
C ASP A 198 19.50 3.67 9.74
N TYR A 199 20.62 2.98 9.55
CA TYR A 199 21.60 2.80 10.63
C TYR A 199 22.27 4.08 11.11
N ASP A 200 22.31 5.13 10.29
CA ASP A 200 22.74 6.48 10.71
C ASP A 200 21.90 7.01 11.90
N TYR A 201 20.65 6.57 12.03
CA TYR A 201 19.73 6.93 13.11
C TYR A 201 19.75 5.96 14.30
N LYS A 202 20.61 4.93 14.25
CA LYS A 202 20.67 3.83 15.23
C LYS A 202 22.07 3.68 15.86
N CYS A 203 22.77 4.81 16.01
CA CYS A 203 24.13 4.92 16.54
C CYS A 203 24.21 5.74 17.84
N VAL A 204 23.12 5.87 18.61
CA VAL A 204 23.13 6.62 19.88
C VAL A 204 23.73 5.74 20.98
N ASP A 205 24.89 6.15 21.50
CA ASP A 205 25.58 5.46 22.59
C ASP A 205 24.73 5.40 23.85
N GLY A 206 24.75 4.26 24.53
CA GLY A 206 24.01 4.05 25.78
C GLY A 206 22.50 3.84 25.62
N LYS A 207 21.99 3.72 24.38
CA LYS A 207 20.61 3.37 24.07
C LYS A 207 20.50 1.97 23.49
N GLY A 208 19.49 1.21 23.94
CA GLY A 208 19.17 -0.09 23.35
C GLY A 208 18.66 0.05 21.90
N PRO A 209 18.52 -1.07 21.16
CA PRO A 209 18.10 -1.05 19.75
C PRO A 209 16.75 -0.34 19.50
N THR A 210 15.83 -0.43 20.46
CA THR A 210 14.48 0.14 20.37
C THR A 210 14.37 1.55 20.95
N GLU A 211 15.46 2.08 21.51
CA GLU A 211 15.55 3.39 22.13
C GLU A 211 16.33 4.39 21.27
N GLN A 212 16.61 4.03 20.02
CA GLN A 212 17.32 4.83 19.03
C GLN A 212 16.43 5.95 18.45
N LEU A 213 16.98 6.81 17.59
CA LEU A 213 16.19 7.84 16.90
C LEU A 213 15.11 7.21 16.02
N VAL A 214 15.45 6.13 15.33
CA VAL A 214 14.53 5.28 14.56
C VAL A 214 14.52 3.88 15.18
N SER A 215 13.34 3.38 15.53
CA SER A 215 13.22 2.04 16.14
C SER A 215 12.88 0.97 15.10
N PRO A 216 13.51 -0.22 15.13
CA PRO A 216 13.08 -1.37 14.33
C PRO A 216 11.95 -2.17 15.00
N GLU A 217 11.47 -1.77 16.19
CA GLU A 217 10.48 -2.52 16.96
C GLU A 217 9.08 -2.44 16.33
N PRO A 218 8.49 -3.57 15.89
CA PRO A 218 7.15 -3.57 15.34
C PRO A 218 6.11 -3.43 16.46
N GLU A 219 4.97 -2.85 16.12
CA GLU A 219 3.74 -3.02 16.90
C GLU A 219 2.99 -4.25 16.36
N VAL A 220 2.47 -5.09 17.26
CA VAL A 220 1.77 -6.33 16.90
C VAL A 220 0.41 -6.39 17.60
N PHE A 221 -0.64 -6.43 16.80
CA PHE A 221 -2.03 -6.58 17.25
C PHE A 221 -2.55 -7.94 16.87
N GLU A 222 -3.06 -8.67 17.86
CA GLU A 222 -3.77 -9.92 17.63
C GLU A 222 -5.27 -9.63 17.61
N ILE A 223 -5.96 -10.21 16.63
CA ILE A 223 -7.40 -10.12 16.45
C ILE A 223 -7.93 -11.53 16.18
N PRO A 224 -8.91 -12.03 16.97
CA PRO A 224 -9.53 -13.31 16.68
C PRO A 224 -10.27 -13.27 15.35
N ARG A 225 -10.11 -14.32 14.56
CA ARG A 225 -10.86 -14.52 13.32
C ARG A 225 -12.32 -14.77 13.64
N VAL A 226 -13.19 -14.20 12.81
CA VAL A 226 -14.62 -14.44 12.85
C VAL A 226 -15.01 -14.85 11.44
N SER A 227 -14.91 -16.16 11.18
CA SER A 227 -15.04 -16.71 9.82
C SER A 227 -16.29 -16.24 9.09
N GLU A 228 -17.41 -16.07 9.81
CA GLU A 228 -18.71 -15.63 9.26
C GLU A 228 -18.78 -14.13 8.88
N GLU A 229 -17.85 -13.31 9.37
CA GLU A 229 -17.89 -11.85 9.20
C GLU A 229 -16.64 -11.27 8.52
N ASP A 230 -15.50 -11.96 8.61
CA ASP A 230 -14.25 -11.52 7.99
C ASP A 230 -14.38 -11.48 6.46
N GLU A 231 -14.18 -10.28 5.88
CA GLU A 231 -14.32 -10.07 4.45
C GLU A 231 -12.97 -10.06 3.77
N PHE A 232 -12.12 -9.07 4.10
CA PHE A 232 -10.80 -8.93 3.50
C PHE A 232 -9.85 -8.07 4.36
N VAL A 233 -8.55 -8.22 4.09
CA VAL A 233 -7.50 -7.32 4.57
C VAL A 233 -6.87 -6.60 3.38
N VAL A 234 -6.63 -5.30 3.53
CA VAL A 234 -5.80 -4.51 2.61
C VAL A 234 -4.51 -4.13 3.32
N LEU A 235 -3.37 -4.37 2.68
CA LEU A 235 -2.06 -3.85 3.10
C LEU A 235 -1.53 -2.94 1.99
N ALA A 236 -1.07 -1.73 2.31
CA ALA A 236 -0.49 -0.85 1.32
C ALA A 236 0.54 0.12 1.92
N CYS A 237 1.44 0.64 1.08
CA CYS A 237 2.34 1.76 1.40
C CYS A 237 1.58 3.10 1.47
N ASP A 238 2.25 4.16 1.94
CA ASP A 238 1.62 5.47 2.11
C ASP A 238 1.23 6.11 0.76
N GLY A 239 1.85 5.71 -0.35
CA GLY A 239 1.46 6.10 -1.70
C GLY A 239 -0.02 5.80 -2.04
N ILE A 240 -0.67 4.88 -1.31
CA ILE A 240 -2.13 4.67 -1.36
C ILE A 240 -2.85 5.50 -0.27
N TRP A 241 -2.37 5.42 0.97
CA TRP A 241 -3.03 5.99 2.14
C TRP A 241 -2.96 7.52 2.24
N ASP A 242 -2.07 8.16 1.50
CA ASP A 242 -1.95 9.61 1.41
C ASP A 242 -3.13 10.24 0.65
N VAL A 243 -3.82 9.46 -0.19
CA VAL A 243 -4.90 9.94 -1.07
C VAL A 243 -6.24 9.22 -0.87
N MET A 244 -6.28 8.16 -0.06
CA MET A 244 -7.51 7.46 0.32
C MET A 244 -7.53 7.15 1.80
N THR A 245 -8.64 7.46 2.47
CA THR A 245 -8.83 7.07 3.88
C THR A 245 -9.10 5.57 4.02
N ASN A 246 -9.08 5.07 5.26
CA ASN A 246 -9.40 3.68 5.56
C ASN A 246 -10.80 3.30 5.05
N GLU A 247 -11.79 4.14 5.33
CA GLU A 247 -13.19 3.94 4.94
C GLU A 247 -13.36 4.04 3.43
N GLU A 248 -12.77 5.05 2.78
CA GLU A 248 -12.84 5.22 1.33
C GLU A 248 -12.27 4.01 0.59
N LEU A 249 -11.11 3.51 1.02
CA LEU A 249 -10.49 2.36 0.36
C LEU A 249 -11.28 1.07 0.60
N CYS A 250 -11.80 0.85 1.82
CA CYS A 250 -12.61 -0.34 2.10
C CYS A 250 -13.91 -0.35 1.31
N ASP A 251 -14.63 0.78 1.25
CA ASP A 251 -15.84 0.88 0.44
C ASP A 251 -15.54 0.73 -1.05
N PHE A 252 -14.42 1.31 -1.52
CA PHE A 252 -14.00 1.16 -2.91
C PHE A 252 -13.71 -0.31 -3.24
N VAL A 253 -12.85 -0.99 -2.48
CA VAL A 253 -12.51 -2.41 -2.68
C VAL A 253 -13.75 -3.29 -2.63
N ARG A 254 -14.65 -3.08 -1.66
CA ARG A 254 -15.92 -3.81 -1.56
C ARG A 254 -16.78 -3.61 -2.81
N SER A 255 -16.88 -2.38 -3.31
CA SER A 255 -17.61 -2.09 -4.56
C SER A 255 -17.00 -2.77 -5.79
N ARG A 256 -15.68 -2.99 -5.81
CA ARG A 256 -15.00 -3.67 -6.92
C ARG A 256 -15.13 -5.19 -6.84
N LEU A 257 -15.10 -5.77 -5.63
CA LEU A 257 -15.37 -7.20 -5.38
C LEU A 257 -16.80 -7.61 -5.78
N GLU A 258 -17.76 -6.69 -5.70
CA GLU A 258 -19.13 -6.91 -6.19
C GLU A 258 -19.23 -6.93 -7.73
N VAL A 259 -18.18 -6.50 -8.45
CA VAL A 259 -18.17 -6.42 -9.92
C VAL A 259 -17.19 -7.43 -10.53
N TRP A 260 -16.05 -7.67 -9.89
CA TRP A 260 -14.99 -8.55 -10.38
C TRP A 260 -14.58 -9.58 -9.33
N ASP A 261 -14.23 -10.78 -9.79
CA ASP A 261 -13.60 -11.85 -9.00
C ASP A 261 -12.07 -11.86 -9.15
N ASP A 262 -11.53 -11.11 -10.12
CA ASP A 262 -10.10 -10.93 -10.37
C ASP A 262 -9.48 -9.92 -9.38
N LEU A 263 -8.75 -10.45 -8.39
CA LEU A 263 -8.10 -9.64 -7.34
C LEU A 263 -6.94 -8.79 -7.87
N GLU A 264 -6.24 -9.22 -8.93
CA GLU A 264 -5.19 -8.39 -9.54
C GLU A 264 -5.82 -7.15 -10.20
N LYS A 265 -6.93 -7.33 -10.90
CA LYS A 265 -7.68 -6.22 -11.50
C LYS A 265 -8.18 -5.24 -10.45
N ILE A 266 -8.66 -5.73 -9.30
CA ILE A 266 -9.07 -4.87 -8.18
C ILE A 266 -7.88 -4.09 -7.64
N CYS A 267 -6.74 -4.74 -7.38
CA CYS A 267 -5.52 -4.07 -6.93
C CYS A 267 -5.02 -3.03 -7.94
N ASN A 268 -5.02 -3.35 -9.24
CA ASN A 268 -4.68 -2.39 -10.30
C ASN A 268 -5.60 -1.17 -10.26
N SER A 269 -6.91 -1.39 -10.08
CA SER A 269 -7.88 -0.30 -10.01
C SER A 269 -7.65 0.61 -8.80
N VAL A 270 -7.21 0.06 -7.66
CA VAL A 270 -6.82 0.86 -6.47
C VAL A 270 -5.62 1.74 -6.79
N VAL A 271 -4.57 1.15 -7.38
CA VAL A 271 -3.33 1.85 -7.72
C VAL A 271 -3.59 2.97 -8.74
N ASP A 272 -4.32 2.69 -9.81
CA ASP A 272 -4.66 3.70 -10.82
C ASP A 272 -5.55 4.80 -10.23
N THR A 273 -6.52 4.44 -9.39
CA THR A 273 -7.36 5.43 -8.69
C THR A 273 -6.53 6.36 -7.82
N CYS A 274 -5.55 5.84 -7.08
CA CYS A 274 -4.66 6.64 -6.22
C CYS A 274 -3.74 7.55 -7.05
N LEU A 275 -3.17 7.05 -8.14
CA LEU A 275 -2.42 7.86 -9.10
C LEU A 275 -3.27 9.03 -9.63
N HIS A 276 -4.51 8.75 -10.00
CA HIS A 276 -5.44 9.75 -10.54
C HIS A 276 -5.99 10.72 -9.48
N LYS A 277 -5.98 10.32 -8.20
CA LYS A 277 -6.22 11.21 -7.05
C LYS A 277 -5.01 12.08 -6.68
N GLY A 278 -3.89 11.92 -7.37
CA GLY A 278 -2.71 12.77 -7.24
C GLY A 278 -1.56 12.16 -6.45
N SER A 279 -1.60 10.85 -6.14
CA SER A 279 -0.43 10.18 -5.57
C SER A 279 0.75 10.26 -6.55
N ARG A 280 1.90 10.72 -6.04
CA ARG A 280 3.16 10.84 -6.80
C ARG A 280 4.22 9.86 -6.32
N ASP A 281 3.82 8.87 -5.53
CA ASP A 281 4.73 7.91 -4.94
C ASP A 281 4.80 6.58 -5.71
N ASN A 282 5.70 5.70 -5.28
CA ASN A 282 5.53 4.26 -5.49
C ASN A 282 4.24 3.80 -4.80
N MET A 283 3.58 2.81 -5.38
CA MET A 283 2.31 2.32 -4.87
C MET A 283 2.32 0.80 -4.92
N SER A 284 2.18 0.18 -3.75
CA SER A 284 2.02 -1.25 -3.59
C SER A 284 0.81 -1.56 -2.72
N VAL A 285 -0.01 -2.50 -3.15
CA VAL A 285 -1.19 -2.97 -2.42
C VAL A 285 -1.29 -4.50 -2.49
N VAL A 286 -1.61 -5.12 -1.36
CA VAL A 286 -1.97 -6.54 -1.24
C VAL A 286 -3.39 -6.61 -0.70
N LEU A 287 -4.27 -7.31 -1.42
CA LEU A 287 -5.64 -7.61 -1.02
C LEU A 287 -5.75 -9.10 -0.69
N VAL A 288 -6.15 -9.41 0.54
CA VAL A 288 -6.37 -10.79 1.02
C VAL A 288 -7.85 -10.96 1.33
N CYS A 289 -8.55 -11.80 0.57
CA CYS A 289 -9.96 -12.10 0.75
C CYS A 289 -10.16 -13.40 1.54
N PHE A 290 -11.06 -13.33 2.53
CA PHE A 290 -11.55 -14.47 3.30
C PHE A 290 -12.77 -15.11 2.59
N PRO A 291 -13.26 -16.28 3.06
CA PRO A 291 -14.41 -16.94 2.45
C PRO A 291 -15.64 -16.05 2.30
N ASN A 292 -15.90 -15.18 3.27
CA ASN A 292 -17.05 -14.26 3.30
C ASN A 292 -16.78 -12.88 2.70
N ALA A 293 -15.68 -12.71 1.95
CA ALA A 293 -15.50 -11.54 1.10
C ALA A 293 -16.72 -11.34 0.17
N PRO A 294 -17.13 -10.08 -0.10
CA PRO A 294 -18.17 -9.74 -1.06
C PRO A 294 -18.00 -10.52 -2.37
N LYS A 295 -19.12 -10.99 -2.91
CA LYS A 295 -19.15 -11.76 -4.16
C LYS A 295 -19.70 -10.91 -5.28
N VAL A 296 -19.33 -11.27 -6.51
CA VAL A 296 -19.86 -10.64 -7.71
C VAL A 296 -21.39 -10.69 -7.69
N SER A 297 -22.00 -9.53 -7.92
CA SER A 297 -23.44 -9.32 -7.94
C SER A 297 -23.87 -8.90 -9.34
N GLU A 298 -24.83 -9.59 -9.93
CA GLU A 298 -25.36 -9.27 -11.27
C GLU A 298 -25.86 -7.81 -11.34
N GLU A 299 -26.46 -7.32 -10.25
CA GLU A 299 -26.95 -5.95 -10.17
C GLU A 299 -25.81 -4.93 -10.09
N ALA A 300 -24.71 -5.24 -9.39
CA ALA A 300 -23.54 -4.37 -9.35
C ALA A 300 -22.83 -4.31 -10.72
N VAL A 301 -22.68 -5.46 -11.39
CA VAL A 301 -22.13 -5.54 -12.75
C VAL A 301 -22.97 -4.74 -13.75
N LYS A 302 -24.31 -4.86 -13.66
CA LYS A 302 -25.21 -4.09 -14.52
C LYS A 302 -25.10 -2.58 -14.25
N ARG A 303 -25.08 -2.15 -12.99
CA ARG A 303 -24.89 -0.74 -12.62
C ARG A 303 -23.56 -0.17 -13.11
N GLU A 304 -22.48 -0.95 -13.03
CA GLU A 304 -21.18 -0.55 -13.56
C GLU A 304 -21.23 -0.33 -15.08
N ALA A 305 -21.85 -1.26 -15.83
CA ALA A 305 -21.99 -1.15 -17.27
C ALA A 305 -22.89 0.03 -17.70
N GLU A 306 -23.92 0.34 -16.92
CA GLU A 306 -24.77 1.52 -17.14
C GLU A 306 -24.02 2.82 -16.88
N LEU A 307 -23.21 2.88 -15.82
CA LEU A 307 -22.33 4.01 -15.53
C LEU A 307 -21.29 4.23 -16.64
N ASP A 308 -20.66 3.16 -17.12
CA ASP A 308 -19.68 3.25 -18.21
C ASP A 308 -20.32 3.84 -19.47
N LYS A 309 -21.49 3.35 -19.88
CA LYS A 309 -22.24 3.90 -21.02
C LYS A 309 -22.66 5.36 -20.80
N PHE A 310 -23.02 5.73 -19.58
CA PHE A 310 -23.33 7.12 -19.24
C PHE A 310 -22.10 8.02 -19.43
N LEU A 311 -20.94 7.60 -18.91
CA LEU A 311 -19.68 8.35 -19.06
C LEU A 311 -19.26 8.44 -20.52
N GLU A 312 -19.38 7.34 -21.29
CA GLU A 312 -19.15 7.32 -22.74
C GLU A 312 -19.96 8.41 -23.45
N ALA A 313 -21.27 8.43 -23.25
CA ALA A 313 -22.17 9.40 -23.87
C ALA A 313 -21.85 10.85 -23.43
N ARG A 314 -21.46 11.07 -22.17
CA ARG A 314 -21.07 12.40 -21.69
C ARG A 314 -19.77 12.89 -22.30
N VAL A 315 -18.78 12.02 -22.48
CA VAL A 315 -17.52 12.37 -23.16
C VAL A 315 -17.78 12.70 -24.62
N GLU A 316 -18.60 11.90 -25.32
CA GLU A 316 -19.02 12.17 -26.71
C GLU A 316 -19.69 13.54 -26.83
N GLU A 317 -20.65 13.87 -25.94
CA GLU A 317 -21.33 15.17 -25.94
C GLU A 317 -20.37 16.35 -25.71
N ILE A 318 -19.40 16.22 -24.80
CA ILE A 318 -18.39 17.26 -24.55
C ILE A 318 -17.51 17.45 -25.79
N MET A 319 -17.05 16.35 -26.40
CA MET A 319 -16.22 16.38 -27.60
C MET A 319 -16.93 17.01 -28.80
N GLU A 320 -18.22 16.73 -29.00
CA GLU A 320 -19.03 17.32 -30.07
C GLU A 320 -19.23 18.84 -29.88
N LYS A 321 -19.53 19.28 -28.66
CA LYS A 321 -19.75 20.70 -28.35
C LYS A 321 -18.48 21.54 -28.51
N SER A 322 -17.33 20.99 -28.17
CA SER A 322 -16.04 21.69 -28.32
C SER A 322 -15.54 21.72 -29.77
N GLY A 323 -16.13 20.93 -30.68
CA GLY A 323 -15.74 20.90 -32.10
C GLY A 323 -15.80 22.23 -32.84
N GLU A 324 -16.53 23.23 -32.32
CA GLU A 324 -16.58 24.59 -32.87
C GLU A 324 -15.41 25.49 -32.41
N GLU A 325 -14.76 25.19 -31.29
CA GLU A 325 -13.68 25.98 -30.66
C GLU A 325 -12.31 25.27 -30.63
N GLY A 326 -12.27 23.97 -30.96
CA GLY A 326 -11.07 23.12 -30.96
C GLY A 326 -11.24 21.87 -30.09
N ILE A 327 -10.53 20.78 -30.40
CA ILE A 327 -10.66 19.52 -29.64
C ILE A 327 -10.11 19.73 -28.22
N PRO A 328 -10.90 19.49 -27.16
CA PRO A 328 -10.47 19.69 -25.79
C PRO A 328 -9.44 18.62 -25.39
N ASP A 329 -8.55 18.95 -24.47
CA ASP A 329 -7.69 17.95 -23.87
C ASP A 329 -8.44 17.13 -22.80
N LEU A 330 -7.84 16.01 -22.38
CA LEU A 330 -8.43 15.13 -21.38
C LEU A 330 -8.67 15.86 -20.04
N SER A 331 -7.80 16.80 -19.67
CA SER A 331 -7.94 17.58 -18.43
C SER A 331 -9.21 18.43 -18.46
N HIS A 332 -9.49 19.07 -19.59
CA HIS A 332 -10.71 19.81 -19.83
C HIS A 332 -11.95 18.90 -19.73
N ILE A 333 -11.92 17.71 -20.33
CA ILE A 333 -13.04 16.76 -20.23
C ILE A 333 -13.29 16.35 -18.78
N MET A 334 -12.24 15.98 -18.05
CA MET A 334 -12.34 15.60 -16.65
C MET A 334 -12.90 16.75 -15.79
N HIS A 335 -12.54 18.00 -16.08
CA HIS A 335 -13.07 19.18 -15.38
C HIS A 335 -14.56 19.43 -15.64
N ASN A 336 -15.04 19.14 -16.86
CA ASN A 336 -16.44 19.31 -17.25
C ASN A 336 -17.34 18.14 -16.82
N LEU A 337 -16.76 17.02 -16.41
CA LEU A 337 -17.48 15.91 -15.78
C LEU A 337 -17.71 16.20 -14.30
N HIS A 338 -18.76 16.96 -13.99
CA HIS A 338 -19.10 17.30 -12.60
C HIS A 338 -19.55 16.06 -11.80
N PRO A 339 -18.83 15.63 -10.76
CA PRO A 339 -19.12 14.38 -10.05
C PRO A 339 -20.54 14.32 -9.45
N GLU A 340 -21.07 15.45 -8.97
CA GLU A 340 -22.42 15.54 -8.41
C GLU A 340 -23.54 15.24 -9.42
N SER A 341 -23.24 15.36 -10.71
CA SER A 341 -24.18 15.06 -11.81
C SER A 341 -24.08 13.61 -12.31
N ILE A 342 -23.10 12.85 -11.83
CA ILE A 342 -22.82 11.49 -12.30
C ILE A 342 -23.38 10.49 -11.28
N PRO A 343 -24.41 9.71 -11.62
CA PRO A 343 -25.02 8.77 -10.68
C PRO A 343 -24.08 7.60 -10.39
N ASN A 344 -24.14 7.06 -9.17
CA ASN A 344 -23.54 5.77 -8.81
C ASN A 344 -22.01 5.64 -9.04
N LEU A 345 -21.25 6.74 -8.95
CA LEU A 345 -19.79 6.66 -8.93
C LEU A 345 -19.30 5.71 -7.82
N PRO A 346 -18.21 4.95 -8.04
CA PRO A 346 -17.67 4.05 -7.02
C PRO A 346 -17.37 4.79 -5.71
N PRO A 347 -17.85 4.31 -4.55
CA PRO A 347 -17.60 4.97 -3.27
C PRO A 347 -16.10 4.99 -2.97
N GLY A 348 -15.62 6.08 -2.36
CA GLY A 348 -14.19 6.33 -2.11
C GLY A 348 -13.39 6.67 -3.37
N GLY A 349 -13.56 5.92 -4.46
CA GLY A 349 -12.85 6.13 -5.73
C GLY A 349 -13.30 7.36 -6.51
N GLY A 350 -14.61 7.66 -6.50
CA GLY A 350 -15.18 8.80 -7.21
C GLY A 350 -14.89 8.78 -8.71
N LEU A 351 -14.82 9.96 -9.34
CA LEU A 351 -14.54 10.08 -10.77
C LEU A 351 -13.13 9.60 -11.14
N ALA A 352 -12.16 9.74 -10.25
CA ALA A 352 -10.78 9.30 -10.48
C ALA A 352 -10.70 7.81 -10.81
N SER A 353 -11.51 6.97 -10.15
CA SER A 353 -11.59 5.53 -10.42
C SER A 353 -12.18 5.16 -11.79
N LYS A 354 -12.82 6.12 -12.46
CA LYS A 354 -13.41 5.95 -13.80
C LYS A 354 -12.59 6.62 -14.90
N ARG A 355 -11.43 7.22 -14.56
CA ARG A 355 -10.58 7.92 -15.53
C ARG A 355 -10.13 7.04 -16.68
N SER A 356 -9.76 5.78 -16.45
CA SER A 356 -9.35 4.87 -17.53
C SER A 356 -10.47 4.60 -18.54
N VAL A 357 -11.74 4.57 -18.08
CA VAL A 357 -12.91 4.45 -18.98
C VAL A 357 -13.05 5.72 -19.81
N ILE A 358 -13.00 6.89 -19.16
CA ILE A 358 -13.10 8.20 -19.82
C ILE A 358 -11.98 8.40 -20.85
N GLU A 359 -10.74 8.06 -20.47
CA GLU A 359 -9.55 8.17 -21.30
C GLU A 359 -9.59 7.22 -22.50
N ALA A 360 -10.07 5.98 -22.34
CA ALA A 360 -10.23 5.06 -23.45
C ALA A 360 -11.20 5.61 -24.52
N VAL A 361 -12.29 6.25 -24.10
CA VAL A 361 -13.27 6.88 -24.99
C VAL A 361 -12.67 8.10 -25.66
N TYR A 362 -12.00 8.95 -24.88
CA TYR A 362 -11.30 10.12 -25.41
C TYR A 362 -10.29 9.74 -26.50
N ASN A 363 -9.45 8.73 -26.25
CA ASN A 363 -8.44 8.27 -27.20
C ASN A 363 -9.08 7.66 -28.47
N ARG A 364 -10.22 6.96 -28.34
CA ARG A 364 -11.00 6.46 -29.48
C ARG A 364 -11.55 7.59 -30.36
N LEU A 365 -11.98 8.71 -29.74
CA LEU A 365 -12.53 9.87 -30.43
C LEU A 365 -11.45 10.85 -30.92
N ASN A 366 -10.23 10.80 -30.36
CA ASN A 366 -9.10 11.65 -30.72
C ASN A 366 -7.79 10.85 -30.95
N PRO A 367 -7.75 9.97 -31.97
CA PRO A 367 -6.64 9.02 -32.16
C PRO A 367 -5.32 9.66 -32.62
N HIS A 368 -5.32 10.92 -33.09
CA HIS A 368 -4.15 11.56 -33.72
C HIS A 368 -3.20 12.27 -32.74
N ARG A 369 -3.47 12.23 -31.43
CA ARG A 369 -2.65 12.94 -30.44
C ARG A 369 -1.25 12.34 -30.21
N GLU A 370 -0.99 11.11 -30.61
CA GLU A 370 0.35 10.50 -30.45
C GLU A 370 1.38 10.98 -31.49
N GLU A 371 0.97 11.59 -32.61
CA GLU A 371 1.90 12.05 -33.66
C GLU A 371 2.38 13.51 -33.48
N ASP A 372 1.64 14.35 -32.74
CA ASP A 372 1.96 15.76 -32.55
C ASP A 372 2.25 16.07 -31.06
N GLY A 373 3.51 15.93 -30.63
CA GLY A 373 3.83 16.15 -29.21
C GLY A 373 5.29 16.21 -28.78
N SER A 374 6.23 16.57 -29.67
CA SER A 374 7.46 17.24 -29.23
C SER A 374 7.19 18.74 -29.12
N GLY A 375 7.16 19.26 -27.90
CA GLY A 375 7.24 20.71 -27.64
C GLY A 375 5.93 21.33 -27.16
N GLY A 376 5.93 21.73 -25.89
CA GLY A 376 4.85 22.50 -25.29
C GLY A 376 4.98 22.52 -23.78
N ASP A 377 6.05 23.14 -23.26
CA ASP A 377 6.12 23.60 -21.87
C ASP A 377 4.87 24.41 -21.54
N LEU A 378 4.13 24.00 -20.52
CA LEU A 378 3.25 24.88 -19.77
C LEU A 378 3.37 24.52 -18.29
N ASP A 379 3.90 25.48 -17.54
CA ASP A 379 3.87 25.57 -16.08
C ASP A 379 2.47 25.25 -15.54
N ASP A 380 2.37 24.24 -14.69
CA ASP A 380 1.18 23.98 -13.87
C ASP A 380 1.43 24.55 -12.46
N PRO A 381 0.67 25.56 -12.00
CA PRO A 381 0.87 26.13 -10.68
C PRO A 381 0.01 25.38 -9.66
N TRP A 382 0.42 24.17 -9.27
CA TRP A 382 -0.09 23.49 -8.08
C TRP A 382 1.01 22.71 -7.34
#